data_AF-A0A0L9TVP7-F1
#
_entry.id   AF-A0A0L9TVP7-F1
#
_cell.length_a   1.000
_cell.length_b   1.000
_cell.length_c   1.000
_cell.angle_alpha   90.00
_cell.angle_beta   90.00
_cell.angle_gamma   90.00
#
_symmetry.space_group_name_H-M   'P 1'
#
loop_
_entity.id
_entity.type
_entity.pdbx_description
1 polymer ?
#
loop_
_entity_poly.entity_id
_entity_poly.type
_entity_poly.pdbx_seq_one_letter_code
_entity_poly.pdbx_strand_id
1 'polypeptide(L)'
;MAMAHLISSPNVSSLSTVGTLSSHGSKASKHNIKAQIQYNIPLRFQQSPFNYHYKSIEKGAIYEESNKSYVVKAVNLPSSESESEASNSNNIVDSVKNFVAALYQFIYPYAMYGRALIPHLFMDLFVNGVNQVFDFEIDKINKPYLPLAAGKISFRSCAIIVALSAILGLGLNFMIGSPALIWNFVLSATLWTCYSANTFVLKRPLLFTRSLIVTMLFMSFYSTGIALAKDIPDVEGDIKHGVDTFAASLGQKRLFWISVVLYEMAFGVAFLAGASSSFPYLIKFVTCLGNVVLGSILWYQTKYVDVTNPASTRSFYSLNWKLMMGAHVLLPLIK
;
A
#
# COMPACT_ATOMS: atom_id res chain seq x y z
N MET A 1 -30.81 -34.86 65.50
CA MET A 1 -29.44 -35.32 65.81
C MET A 1 -28.48 -34.26 65.31
N ALA A 2 -27.67 -33.72 66.20
CA ALA A 2 -26.99 -32.43 66.07
C ALA A 2 -25.58 -32.54 65.47
N MET A 3 -25.13 -31.38 64.98
CA MET A 3 -23.77 -30.81 65.08
C MET A 3 -22.59 -31.34 64.26
N ALA A 4 -21.81 -30.34 63.85
CA ALA A 4 -20.55 -30.29 63.12
C ALA A 4 -19.36 -30.91 63.87
N HIS A 5 -18.21 -31.00 63.17
CA HIS A 5 -16.81 -30.74 63.60
C HIS A 5 -15.87 -31.47 62.60
N LEU A 6 -15.07 -30.78 61.77
CA LEU A 6 -13.68 -30.35 62.04
C LEU A 6 -12.86 -31.36 62.85
N ILE A 7 -11.72 -31.84 62.30
CA ILE A 7 -10.39 -31.89 62.95
C ILE A 7 -9.34 -32.55 62.03
N SER A 8 -8.12 -32.05 62.22
CA SER A 8 -6.78 -32.22 61.63
C SER A 8 -6.16 -33.62 61.45
N SER A 9 -5.23 -33.73 60.47
CA SER A 9 -3.80 -34.22 60.46
C SER A 9 -3.33 -35.36 61.41
N PRO A 10 -2.09 -35.94 61.36
CA PRO A 10 -0.94 -35.87 60.42
C PRO A 10 -0.24 -37.26 60.19
N ASN A 11 1.01 -37.22 59.67
CA ASN A 11 2.07 -38.26 59.65
C ASN A 11 1.95 -39.31 58.52
N VAL A 12 3.02 -39.63 57.77
CA VAL A 12 4.33 -40.11 58.25
C VAL A 12 5.48 -39.70 57.31
N SER A 13 6.60 -39.36 57.97
CA SER A 13 8.02 -39.27 57.57
C SER A 13 8.49 -40.15 56.39
N SER A 14 9.57 -39.85 55.65
CA SER A 14 10.92 -39.60 56.18
C SER A 14 11.92 -39.11 55.12
N LEU A 15 12.78 -38.17 55.54
CA LEU A 15 14.25 -38.06 55.34
C LEU A 15 14.84 -38.36 53.95
N SER A 16 15.77 -37.58 53.39
CA SER A 16 16.88 -36.81 53.98
C SER A 16 17.35 -35.73 52.97
N THR A 17 17.47 -34.43 53.31
CA THR A 17 18.53 -33.75 54.11
C THR A 17 19.82 -33.57 53.30
N VAL A 18 20.58 -32.46 53.20
CA VAL A 18 20.67 -31.01 53.61
C VAL A 18 22.01 -30.57 52.92
N GLY A 19 22.39 -29.32 52.62
CA GLY A 19 22.08 -27.99 53.13
C GLY A 19 22.73 -26.89 52.25
N THR A 20 22.24 -25.65 52.27
CA THR A 20 22.73 -24.49 53.06
C THR A 20 24.20 -24.14 52.78
N LEU A 21 24.62 -22.90 52.48
CA LEU A 21 24.27 -21.62 53.08
C LEU A 21 24.76 -20.45 52.18
N SER A 22 24.24 -19.25 52.48
CA SER A 22 24.50 -17.90 51.94
C SER A 22 25.95 -17.45 51.70
N SER A 23 26.16 -16.51 50.75
CA SER A 23 26.78 -15.20 51.06
C SER A 23 26.66 -14.18 49.91
N HIS A 24 26.60 -12.90 50.30
CA HIS A 24 26.58 -11.70 49.48
C HIS A 24 27.82 -11.54 48.58
N GLY A 25 27.62 -11.05 47.35
CA GLY A 25 28.69 -10.58 46.48
C GLY A 25 28.15 -9.76 45.31
N SER A 26 28.15 -8.43 45.46
CA SER A 26 27.88 -7.45 44.41
C SER A 26 28.91 -7.53 43.28
N LYS A 27 28.49 -7.49 42.01
CA LYS A 27 28.89 -6.46 41.03
C LYS A 27 28.30 -6.71 39.64
N ALA A 28 28.12 -5.58 38.96
CA ALA A 28 27.47 -5.34 37.68
C ALA A 28 28.04 -6.08 36.46
N SER A 29 27.30 -5.93 35.36
CA SER A 29 27.64 -6.17 33.95
C SER A 29 27.30 -7.56 33.40
N LYS A 30 26.17 -7.62 32.68
CA LYS A 30 25.95 -8.37 31.42
C LYS A 30 24.51 -8.12 30.94
N HIS A 31 24.24 -6.88 30.54
CA HIS A 31 23.21 -6.59 29.54
C HIS A 31 23.90 -6.51 28.18
N ASN A 32 23.24 -7.04 27.15
CA ASN A 32 23.68 -7.22 25.76
C ASN A 32 24.38 -8.56 25.48
N ILE A 33 23.62 -9.51 24.92
CA ILE A 33 23.84 -10.10 23.58
C ILE A 33 22.70 -11.10 23.25
N LYS A 34 21.89 -10.68 22.27
CA LYS A 34 21.27 -11.44 21.16
C LYS A 34 20.28 -12.61 21.40
N ALA A 35 19.09 -12.43 20.82
CA ALA A 35 18.59 -13.20 19.67
C ALA A 35 17.45 -12.35 19.03
N GLN A 36 17.60 -11.57 17.95
CA GLN A 36 17.98 -11.88 16.56
C GLN A 36 17.28 -13.10 15.95
N ILE A 37 16.00 -12.93 15.60
CA ILE A 37 15.39 -13.54 14.40
C ILE A 37 14.46 -12.49 13.77
N GLN A 38 14.99 -11.65 12.89
CA GLN A 38 14.22 -10.86 11.93
C GLN A 38 14.62 -11.35 10.54
N TYR A 39 13.62 -11.74 9.76
CA TYR A 39 13.73 -12.30 8.41
C TYR A 39 14.61 -11.47 7.48
N ASN A 40 15.62 -12.13 6.92
CA ASN A 40 16.41 -11.69 5.77
C ASN A 40 15.54 -11.72 4.49
N ILE A 41 15.31 -10.56 3.88
CA ILE A 41 14.99 -10.44 2.45
C ILE A 41 16.02 -9.46 1.85
N PRO A 42 16.84 -9.86 0.86
CA PRO A 42 17.84 -8.97 0.27
C PRO A 42 17.21 -8.15 -0.86
N LEU A 43 16.79 -6.91 -0.56
CA LEU A 43 16.59 -5.89 -1.59
C LEU A 43 17.95 -5.31 -1.96
N ARG A 44 18.64 -5.94 -2.93
CA ARG A 44 19.74 -5.31 -3.67
C ARG A 44 19.16 -4.26 -4.61
N PHE A 45 19.17 -2.99 -4.20
CA PHE A 45 19.27 -1.89 -5.16
C PHE A 45 20.75 -1.59 -5.36
N GLN A 46 21.30 -2.11 -6.45
CA GLN A 46 22.64 -1.79 -6.92
C GLN A 46 22.58 -0.41 -7.59
N GLN A 47 22.74 0.66 -6.82
CA GLN A 47 23.12 1.96 -7.38
C GLN A 47 24.59 1.87 -7.77
N SER A 48 24.88 2.01 -9.07
CA SER A 48 26.25 2.16 -9.57
C SER A 48 26.68 3.65 -9.51
N PRO A 49 27.99 3.93 -9.45
CA PRO A 49 28.53 5.14 -8.85
C PRO A 49 28.88 6.19 -9.90
N PHE A 50 28.58 7.45 -9.64
CA PHE A 50 29.32 8.57 -10.21
C PHE A 50 29.67 9.57 -9.10
N ASN A 51 30.93 9.49 -8.68
CA ASN A 51 31.62 10.46 -7.82
C ASN A 51 31.65 11.82 -8.50
N TYR A 52 31.29 12.89 -7.79
CA TYR A 52 32.11 14.10 -7.75
C TYR A 52 31.99 14.77 -6.39
N HIS A 53 33.15 14.99 -5.76
CA HIS A 53 33.35 15.77 -4.55
C HIS A 53 32.84 17.20 -4.73
N TYR A 54 32.02 17.66 -3.79
CA TYR A 54 32.02 19.08 -3.43
C TYR A 54 32.07 19.19 -1.91
N LYS A 55 33.14 19.84 -1.45
CA LYS A 55 33.52 20.02 -0.05
C LYS A 55 32.87 21.31 0.44
N SER A 56 31.68 21.23 1.03
CA SER A 56 31.12 22.36 1.80
C SER A 56 31.59 22.27 3.25
N ILE A 57 32.47 23.19 3.61
CA ILE A 57 32.89 23.45 4.98
C ILE A 57 31.73 24.19 5.66
N GLU A 58 31.09 23.57 6.65
CA GLU A 58 30.27 24.29 7.62
C GLU A 58 30.81 23.95 9.02
N LYS A 59 31.65 24.86 9.53
CA LYS A 59 32.11 24.87 10.91
C LYS A 59 30.96 25.37 11.77
N GLY A 60 30.69 24.63 12.84
CA GLY A 60 29.63 24.89 13.79
C GLY A 60 29.72 26.25 14.48
N ALA A 61 28.54 26.77 14.81
CA ALA A 61 28.36 27.87 15.75
C ALA A 61 28.80 27.43 17.15
N ILE A 62 29.82 28.10 17.68
CA ILE A 62 30.14 28.13 19.10
C ILE A 62 30.00 29.59 19.53
N TYR A 63 29.21 29.82 20.56
CA TYR A 63 29.09 31.09 21.27
C TYR A 63 30.47 31.48 21.81
N GLU A 64 30.94 32.68 21.51
CA GLU A 64 32.10 33.25 22.20
C GLU A 64 31.78 34.61 22.82
N GLU A 65 32.32 34.71 24.02
CA GLU A 65 32.12 35.68 25.08
C GLU A 65 32.84 37.00 24.76
N SER A 66 32.30 38.08 25.33
CA SER A 66 32.79 39.44 25.20
C SER A 66 34.26 39.61 25.63
N ASN A 67 35.06 40.34 24.83
CA ASN A 67 36.00 41.32 25.41
C ASN A 67 36.43 42.41 24.41
N LYS A 68 36.40 43.65 24.91
CA LYS A 68 36.69 44.91 24.21
C LYS A 68 38.18 45.05 23.82
N SER A 69 38.48 45.73 22.72
CA SER A 69 39.50 46.79 22.67
C SER A 69 39.39 47.61 21.37
N TYR A 70 39.67 48.92 21.48
CA TYR A 70 39.45 49.97 20.49
C TYR A 70 40.63 50.17 19.51
N VAL A 71 40.46 51.15 18.60
CA VAL A 71 41.44 51.95 17.81
C VAL A 71 41.31 51.70 16.29
N VAL A 72 40.46 52.46 15.58
CA VAL A 72 40.63 53.82 14.99
C VAL A 72 41.54 53.88 13.74
N LYS A 73 40.89 54.20 12.61
CA LYS A 73 41.30 54.92 11.39
C LYS A 73 42.65 54.56 10.74
N ALA A 74 42.60 54.26 9.43
CA ALA A 74 42.69 55.30 8.40
C ALA A 74 42.28 54.76 7.02
N VAL A 75 41.49 55.57 6.31
CA VAL A 75 41.19 55.42 4.88
C VAL A 75 42.32 56.06 4.09
N ASN A 76 42.77 55.42 3.00
CA ASN A 76 43.06 56.11 1.75
C ASN A 76 42.86 55.17 0.53
N LEU A 77 42.19 55.76 -0.46
CA LEU A 77 41.62 55.25 -1.72
C LEU A 77 42.74 54.98 -2.79
N PRO A 78 42.45 54.54 -4.02
CA PRO A 78 43.01 53.33 -4.61
C PRO A 78 43.99 53.65 -5.76
N SER A 79 44.75 52.66 -6.20
CA SER A 79 45.31 52.67 -7.55
C SER A 79 45.15 51.30 -8.16
N SER A 80 44.07 51.19 -8.93
CA SER A 80 43.93 50.41 -10.15
C SER A 80 44.87 49.21 -10.33
N GLU A 81 44.38 48.03 -9.99
CA GLU A 81 44.63 46.85 -10.82
C GLU A 81 43.30 46.16 -11.12
N SER A 82 43.13 45.90 -12.40
CA SER A 82 42.04 45.19 -13.03
C SER A 82 41.87 43.79 -12.44
N GLU A 83 40.76 43.53 -11.76
CA GLU A 83 40.24 42.18 -11.65
C GLU A 83 39.33 41.91 -12.86
N SER A 84 39.97 41.36 -13.88
CA SER A 84 39.38 40.79 -15.08
C SER A 84 38.65 39.48 -14.76
N GLU A 85 37.40 39.42 -15.22
CA GLU A 85 36.79 38.29 -15.94
C GLU A 85 36.60 36.91 -15.27
N ALA A 86 37.30 36.55 -14.19
CA ALA A 86 37.18 35.22 -13.57
C ALA A 86 35.96 35.05 -12.64
N SER A 87 35.43 36.15 -12.10
CA SER A 87 34.27 36.14 -11.18
C SER A 87 32.94 36.01 -11.93
N ASN A 88 32.84 36.59 -13.14
CA ASN A 88 31.61 36.60 -13.91
C ASN A 88 31.33 35.25 -14.60
N SER A 89 32.38 34.50 -14.97
CA SER A 89 32.26 33.20 -15.63
C SER A 89 31.66 32.13 -14.70
N ASN A 90 32.03 32.12 -13.42
CA ASN A 90 31.43 31.20 -12.43
C ASN A 90 29.93 31.48 -12.22
N ASN A 91 29.53 32.76 -12.16
CA ASN A 91 28.13 33.16 -12.05
C ASN A 91 27.32 32.80 -13.30
N ILE A 92 27.91 32.92 -14.49
CA ILE A 92 27.26 32.51 -15.76
C ILE A 92 27.11 30.98 -15.81
N VAL A 93 28.15 30.22 -15.48
CA VAL A 93 28.10 28.75 -15.47
C VAL A 93 27.06 28.24 -14.47
N ASP A 94 26.98 28.82 -13.28
CA ASP A 94 26.00 28.42 -12.28
C ASP A 94 24.58 28.85 -12.64
N SER A 95 24.42 30.01 -13.29
CA SER A 95 23.14 30.44 -13.88
C SER A 95 22.67 29.48 -14.99
N VAL A 96 23.57 29.03 -15.87
CA VAL A 96 23.28 28.02 -16.90
C VAL A 96 22.91 26.68 -16.27
N LYS A 97 23.63 26.22 -15.23
CA LYS A 97 23.26 24.99 -14.51
C LYS A 97 21.88 25.09 -13.88
N ASN A 98 21.58 26.21 -13.21
CA ASN A 98 20.28 26.44 -12.59
C ASN A 98 19.15 26.51 -13.62
N PHE A 99 19.40 27.14 -14.77
CA PHE A 99 18.45 27.17 -15.89
C PHE A 99 18.21 25.77 -16.46
N VAL A 100 19.25 24.98 -16.70
CA VAL A 100 19.12 23.60 -17.19
C VAL A 100 18.41 22.71 -16.15
N ALA A 101 18.67 22.89 -14.86
CA ALA A 101 17.99 22.17 -13.79
C ALA A 101 16.50 22.55 -13.71
N ALA A 102 16.17 23.83 -13.82
CA ALA A 102 14.79 24.32 -13.88
C ALA A 102 14.07 23.81 -15.14
N LEU A 103 14.73 23.81 -16.29
CA LEU A 103 14.21 23.26 -17.55
C LEU A 103 13.94 21.75 -17.41
N TYR A 104 14.86 21.00 -16.79
CA TYR A 104 14.67 19.58 -16.52
C TYR A 104 13.48 19.34 -15.59
N GLN A 105 13.37 20.08 -14.47
CA GLN A 105 12.23 19.98 -13.56
C GLN A 105 10.91 20.34 -14.23
N PHE A 106 10.93 21.31 -15.15
CA PHE A 106 9.76 21.69 -15.94
C PHE A 106 9.36 20.58 -16.92
N ILE A 107 10.31 19.96 -17.63
CA ILE A 107 10.03 18.93 -18.65
C ILE A 107 9.69 17.56 -18.03
N TYR A 108 10.32 17.22 -16.90
CA TYR A 108 10.22 15.90 -16.26
C TYR A 108 8.77 15.40 -16.05
N PRO A 109 7.82 16.18 -15.50
CA PRO A 109 6.44 15.72 -15.33
C PRO A 109 5.78 15.42 -16.68
N TYR A 110 5.96 16.26 -17.70
CA TYR A 110 5.38 16.04 -19.03
C TYR A 110 5.97 14.81 -19.72
N ALA A 111 7.28 14.58 -19.58
CA ALA A 111 7.93 13.37 -20.05
C ALA A 111 7.39 12.11 -19.34
N MET A 112 7.08 12.21 -18.04
CA MET A 112 6.46 11.13 -17.28
C MET A 112 5.04 10.82 -17.77
N TYR A 113 4.20 11.85 -17.98
CA TYR A 113 2.86 11.68 -18.55
C TYR A 113 2.92 11.06 -19.95
N GLY A 114 3.80 11.55 -20.82
CA GLY A 114 3.99 10.99 -22.16
C GLY A 114 4.42 9.52 -22.13
N ARG A 115 5.32 9.14 -21.21
CA ARG A 115 5.74 7.74 -21.02
C ARG A 115 4.58 6.83 -20.63
N ALA A 116 3.62 7.28 -19.85
CA ALA A 116 2.46 6.47 -19.46
C ALA A 116 1.36 6.42 -20.54
N LEU A 117 1.17 7.50 -21.29
CA LEU A 117 0.12 7.62 -22.31
C LEU A 117 0.40 6.75 -23.55
N ILE A 118 1.65 6.68 -24.01
CA ILE A 118 1.99 5.95 -25.24
C ILE A 118 1.65 4.45 -25.12
N PRO A 119 2.07 3.71 -24.07
CA PRO A 119 1.65 2.32 -23.88
C PRO A 119 0.13 2.15 -23.76
N HIS A 120 -0.58 3.16 -23.23
CA HIS A 120 -2.03 3.12 -23.12
C HIS A 120 -2.72 3.15 -24.49
N LEU A 121 -2.22 3.94 -25.44
CA LEU A 121 -2.72 3.94 -26.83
C LEU A 121 -2.60 2.56 -27.49
N PHE A 122 -1.51 1.84 -27.23
CA PHE A 122 -1.34 0.47 -27.70
C PHE A 122 -2.31 -0.50 -27.03
N MET A 123 -2.61 -0.29 -25.75
CA MET A 123 -3.63 -1.06 -25.05
C MET A 123 -5.01 -0.85 -25.67
N ASP A 124 -5.38 0.39 -26.02
CA ASP A 124 -6.66 0.69 -26.67
C ASP A 124 -6.77 0.03 -28.05
N LEU A 125 -5.68 0.06 -28.84
CA LEU A 125 -5.62 -0.64 -30.13
C LEU A 125 -5.79 -2.16 -29.95
N PHE A 126 -5.11 -2.73 -28.96
CA PHE A 126 -5.23 -4.14 -28.62
C PHE A 126 -6.66 -4.51 -28.23
N VAL A 127 -7.26 -3.78 -27.29
CA VAL A 127 -8.62 -3.97 -26.78
C VAL A 127 -9.64 -3.95 -27.92
N ASN A 128 -9.64 -2.88 -28.73
CA ASN A 128 -10.59 -2.73 -29.82
C ASN A 128 -10.37 -3.76 -30.93
N GLY A 129 -9.12 -4.13 -31.22
CA GLY A 129 -8.81 -5.12 -32.23
C GLY A 129 -9.15 -6.54 -31.80
N VAL A 130 -8.86 -6.92 -30.55
CA VAL A 130 -9.30 -8.19 -29.95
C VAL A 130 -10.82 -8.31 -30.04
N ASN A 131 -11.55 -7.25 -29.69
CA ASN A 131 -13.01 -7.26 -29.76
C ASN A 131 -13.49 -7.51 -31.19
N GLN A 132 -12.95 -6.81 -32.20
CA GLN A 132 -13.34 -7.01 -33.60
C GLN A 132 -12.99 -8.42 -34.13
N VAL A 133 -11.86 -8.98 -33.71
CA VAL A 133 -11.44 -10.34 -34.13
C VAL A 133 -12.42 -11.39 -33.62
N PHE A 134 -12.82 -11.30 -32.35
CA PHE A 134 -13.77 -12.23 -31.73
C PHE A 134 -15.22 -11.97 -32.17
N ASP A 135 -15.62 -10.72 -32.36
CA ASP A 135 -16.99 -10.36 -32.77
C ASP A 135 -17.17 -10.31 -34.30
N PHE A 136 -16.24 -10.84 -35.10
CA PHE A 136 -16.24 -10.65 -36.57
C PHE A 136 -17.58 -10.95 -37.27
N GLU A 137 -18.23 -12.07 -36.93
CA GLU A 137 -19.53 -12.43 -37.50
C GLU A 137 -20.66 -11.54 -36.99
N ILE A 138 -20.58 -11.11 -35.74
CA ILE A 138 -21.57 -10.26 -35.06
C ILE A 138 -21.49 -8.83 -35.61
N ASP A 139 -20.28 -8.30 -35.75
CA ASP A 139 -20.02 -6.95 -36.24
C ASP A 139 -20.37 -6.81 -37.73
N LYS A 140 -20.36 -7.89 -38.53
CA LYS A 140 -20.93 -7.86 -39.89
C LYS A 140 -22.41 -7.49 -39.93
N ILE A 141 -23.16 -7.87 -38.89
CA ILE A 141 -24.59 -7.58 -38.77
C ILE A 141 -24.79 -6.22 -38.09
N ASN A 142 -24.14 -6.03 -36.93
CA ASN A 142 -24.41 -4.89 -36.05
C ASN A 142 -23.61 -3.63 -36.42
N LYS A 143 -22.40 -3.79 -36.96
CA LYS A 143 -21.44 -2.70 -37.20
C LYS A 143 -20.67 -2.90 -38.53
N PRO A 144 -21.37 -3.00 -39.68
CA PRO A 144 -20.76 -3.36 -40.96
C PRO A 144 -19.75 -2.32 -41.48
N TYR A 145 -19.70 -1.12 -40.89
CA TYR A 145 -18.76 -0.06 -41.24
C TYR A 145 -17.35 -0.26 -40.64
N LEU A 146 -17.18 -1.16 -39.67
CA LEU A 146 -15.89 -1.41 -39.01
C LEU A 146 -14.85 -1.98 -40.01
N PRO A 147 -13.55 -1.64 -39.87
CA PRO A 147 -12.53 -2.01 -40.85
C PRO A 147 -12.48 -3.50 -41.19
N LEU A 148 -12.57 -4.37 -40.17
CA LEU A 148 -12.53 -5.82 -40.37
C LEU A 148 -13.86 -6.35 -40.95
N ALA A 149 -15.00 -5.93 -40.38
CA ALA A 149 -16.33 -6.36 -40.83
C ALA A 149 -16.65 -5.93 -42.27
N ALA A 150 -16.24 -4.73 -42.66
CA ALA A 150 -16.37 -4.16 -44.00
C ALA A 150 -15.44 -4.82 -45.04
N GLY A 151 -14.51 -5.67 -44.62
CA GLY A 151 -13.50 -6.27 -45.49
C GLY A 151 -12.40 -5.30 -45.95
N LYS A 152 -12.28 -4.11 -45.34
CA LYS A 152 -11.21 -3.13 -45.65
C LYS A 152 -9.84 -3.65 -45.21
N ILE A 153 -9.80 -4.45 -44.15
CA ILE A 153 -8.62 -5.18 -43.69
C ILE A 153 -8.91 -6.68 -43.65
N SER A 154 -7.91 -7.50 -44.00
CA SER A 154 -8.04 -8.95 -43.88
C SER A 154 -8.00 -9.38 -42.41
N PHE A 155 -8.60 -10.55 -42.10
CA PHE A 155 -8.54 -11.13 -40.76
C PHE A 155 -7.10 -11.33 -40.26
N ARG A 156 -6.22 -11.84 -41.14
CA ARG A 156 -4.79 -12.04 -40.82
C ARG A 156 -4.10 -10.71 -40.51
N SER A 157 -4.34 -9.68 -41.30
CA SER A 157 -3.78 -8.34 -41.07
C SER A 157 -4.26 -7.75 -39.74
N CYS A 158 -5.55 -7.89 -39.42
CA CYS A 158 -6.10 -7.44 -38.14
C CYS A 158 -5.47 -8.18 -36.95
N ALA A 159 -5.35 -9.51 -37.03
CA ALA A 159 -4.70 -10.30 -35.98
C ALA A 159 -3.23 -9.92 -35.78
N ILE A 160 -2.49 -9.62 -36.85
CA ILE A 160 -1.11 -9.12 -36.77
C ILE A 160 -1.07 -7.76 -36.08
N ILE A 161 -1.94 -6.81 -36.44
CA ILE A 161 -2.00 -5.49 -35.79
C ILE A 161 -2.26 -5.64 -34.29
N VAL A 162 -3.21 -6.49 -33.91
CA VAL A 162 -3.52 -6.79 -32.51
C VAL A 162 -2.30 -7.35 -31.79
N ALA A 163 -1.64 -8.37 -32.34
CA ALA A 163 -0.45 -8.96 -31.73
C ALA A 163 0.70 -7.94 -31.58
N LEU A 164 0.94 -7.12 -32.61
CA LEU A 164 1.95 -6.07 -32.58
C LEU A 164 1.62 -4.99 -31.53
N SER A 165 0.36 -4.58 -31.40
CA SER A 165 -0.04 -3.63 -30.36
C SER A 165 0.21 -4.18 -28.95
N ALA A 166 -0.02 -5.47 -28.70
CA ALA A 166 0.29 -6.10 -27.42
C ALA A 166 1.79 -6.12 -27.15
N ILE A 167 2.60 -6.53 -28.14
CA ILE A 167 4.07 -6.62 -28.02
C ILE A 167 4.67 -5.24 -27.80
N LEU A 168 4.26 -4.23 -28.58
CA LEU A 168 4.77 -2.87 -28.47
C LEU A 168 4.33 -2.21 -27.15
N GLY A 169 3.06 -2.35 -26.77
CA GLY A 169 2.56 -1.83 -25.50
C GLY A 169 3.28 -2.45 -24.30
N LEU A 170 3.50 -3.77 -24.31
CA LEU A 170 4.25 -4.46 -23.27
C LEU A 170 5.73 -4.06 -23.27
N GLY A 171 6.37 -4.01 -24.45
CA GLY A 171 7.77 -3.60 -24.61
C GLY A 171 8.04 -2.20 -24.09
N LEU A 172 7.14 -1.24 -24.36
CA LEU A 172 7.25 0.11 -23.81
C LEU A 172 7.10 0.13 -22.29
N ASN A 173 6.18 -0.65 -21.72
CA ASN A 173 6.05 -0.79 -20.27
C ASN A 173 7.32 -1.40 -19.63
N PHE A 174 7.98 -2.34 -20.30
CA PHE A 174 9.29 -2.85 -19.88
C PHE A 174 10.38 -1.78 -19.94
N MET A 175 10.41 -0.95 -20.98
CA MET A 175 11.38 0.16 -21.10
C MET A 175 11.18 1.23 -20.02
N ILE A 176 9.93 1.45 -19.56
CA ILE A 176 9.64 2.33 -18.42
C ILE A 176 10.17 1.73 -17.11
N GLY A 177 10.26 0.40 -17.02
CA GLY A 177 10.86 -0.30 -15.89
C GLY A 177 10.00 -0.31 -14.62
N SER A 178 8.72 0.07 -14.69
CA SER A 178 7.79 0.04 -13.55
C SER A 178 7.05 -1.30 -13.50
N PRO A 179 7.28 -2.14 -12.47
CA PRO A 179 6.58 -3.41 -12.32
C PRO A 179 5.06 -3.25 -12.25
N ALA A 180 4.58 -2.17 -11.63
CA ALA A 180 3.16 -1.89 -11.50
C ALA A 180 2.50 -1.67 -12.88
N LEU A 181 3.14 -0.91 -13.78
CA LEU A 181 2.61 -0.66 -15.11
C LEU A 181 2.64 -1.91 -15.99
N ILE A 182 3.71 -2.72 -15.88
CA ILE A 182 3.83 -4.00 -16.59
C ILE A 182 2.70 -4.95 -16.15
N TRP A 183 2.52 -5.15 -14.85
CA TRP A 183 1.46 -6.02 -14.34
C TRP A 183 0.06 -5.48 -14.64
N ASN A 184 -0.15 -4.17 -14.59
CA ASN A 184 -1.41 -3.56 -15.00
C ASN A 184 -1.72 -3.84 -16.48
N PHE A 185 -0.74 -3.69 -17.37
CA PHE A 185 -0.90 -3.97 -18.80
C PHE A 185 -1.22 -5.45 -19.04
N VAL A 186 -0.44 -6.36 -18.44
CA VAL A 186 -0.65 -7.81 -18.55
C VAL A 186 -2.03 -8.19 -18.05
N LEU A 187 -2.41 -7.74 -16.84
CA LEU A 187 -3.71 -8.04 -16.25
C LEU A 187 -4.85 -7.52 -17.12
N SER A 188 -4.76 -6.28 -17.59
CA SER A 188 -5.79 -5.67 -18.45
C SER A 188 -5.91 -6.41 -19.78
N ALA A 189 -4.80 -6.76 -20.42
CA ALA A 189 -4.79 -7.50 -21.68
C ALA A 189 -5.38 -8.91 -21.53
N THR A 190 -5.04 -9.61 -20.45
CA THR A 190 -5.61 -10.91 -20.12
C THR A 190 -7.11 -10.79 -19.86
N LEU A 191 -7.54 -9.88 -18.98
CA LEU A 191 -8.96 -9.71 -18.65
C LEU A 191 -9.79 -9.38 -19.89
N TRP A 192 -9.32 -8.49 -20.75
CA TRP A 192 -10.03 -8.11 -21.97
C TRP A 192 -10.09 -9.25 -23.00
N THR A 193 -9.01 -9.99 -23.16
CA THR A 193 -8.98 -11.18 -24.02
C THR A 193 -9.93 -12.24 -23.50
N CYS A 194 -9.92 -12.50 -22.19
CA CYS A 194 -10.86 -13.43 -21.56
C CYS A 194 -12.31 -12.96 -21.74
N TYR A 195 -12.60 -11.66 -21.59
CA TYR A 195 -13.91 -11.09 -21.84
C TYR A 195 -14.39 -11.37 -23.27
N SER A 196 -13.58 -11.00 -24.26
CA SER A 196 -13.92 -11.11 -25.70
C SER A 196 -13.95 -12.56 -26.18
N ALA A 197 -13.05 -13.41 -25.67
CA ALA A 197 -13.04 -14.83 -25.98
C ALA A 197 -14.24 -15.55 -25.33
N ASN A 198 -14.66 -15.15 -24.12
CA ASN A 198 -15.80 -15.77 -23.45
C ASN A 198 -17.12 -15.51 -24.18
N THR A 199 -17.33 -14.28 -24.67
CA THR A 199 -18.49 -13.96 -25.50
C THR A 199 -18.49 -14.75 -26.81
N PHE A 200 -17.33 -14.92 -27.44
CA PHE A 200 -17.22 -15.70 -28.67
C PHE A 200 -17.37 -17.22 -28.46
N VAL A 201 -16.60 -17.80 -27.54
CA VAL A 201 -16.51 -19.25 -27.32
C VAL A 201 -17.75 -19.77 -26.60
N LEU A 202 -18.23 -19.08 -25.55
CA LEU A 202 -19.37 -19.54 -24.77
C LEU A 202 -20.71 -18.95 -25.21
N LYS A 203 -20.73 -17.94 -26.10
CA LYS A 203 -21.94 -17.19 -26.53
C LYS A 203 -22.80 -16.72 -25.36
N ARG A 204 -22.19 -16.47 -24.20
CA ARG A 204 -22.87 -16.07 -22.97
C ARG A 204 -22.28 -14.73 -22.50
N PRO A 205 -23.12 -13.80 -22.01
CA PRO A 205 -22.61 -12.63 -21.32
C PRO A 205 -21.81 -13.09 -20.09
N LEU A 206 -20.78 -12.33 -19.71
CA LEU A 206 -20.09 -12.54 -18.44
C LEU A 206 -21.07 -12.29 -17.29
N LEU A 207 -21.69 -13.37 -16.82
CA LEU A 207 -22.54 -13.35 -15.65
C LEU A 207 -21.63 -13.39 -14.43
N PHE A 208 -21.41 -12.24 -13.80
CA PHE A 208 -20.85 -12.21 -12.46
C PHE A 208 -21.78 -13.00 -11.55
N THR A 209 -21.25 -14.05 -10.92
CA THR A 209 -22.04 -14.80 -9.94
C THR A 209 -22.43 -13.87 -8.81
N ARG A 210 -23.61 -14.06 -8.23
CA ARG A 210 -24.07 -13.24 -7.09
C ARG A 210 -23.03 -13.23 -5.97
N SER A 211 -22.42 -14.38 -5.68
CA SER A 211 -21.32 -14.53 -4.73
C SER A 211 -20.17 -13.57 -5.02
N LEU A 212 -19.77 -13.45 -6.29
CA LEU A 212 -18.68 -12.57 -6.72
C LEU A 212 -19.05 -11.09 -6.54
N ILE A 213 -20.26 -10.68 -6.94
CA ILE A 213 -20.74 -9.29 -6.75
C ILE A 213 -20.75 -8.93 -5.25
N VAL A 214 -21.27 -9.82 -4.41
CA VAL A 214 -21.34 -9.62 -2.97
C VAL A 214 -19.94 -9.57 -2.35
N THR A 215 -19.03 -10.43 -2.81
CA THR A 215 -17.63 -10.43 -2.36
C THR A 215 -16.93 -9.12 -2.75
N MET A 216 -17.16 -8.61 -3.96
CA MET A 216 -16.59 -7.33 -4.39
C MET A 216 -17.11 -6.16 -3.54
N LEU A 217 -18.42 -6.11 -3.24
CA LEU A 217 -19.02 -5.09 -2.37
C LEU A 217 -18.54 -5.21 -0.92
N PHE A 218 -18.43 -6.42 -0.39
CA PHE A 218 -17.85 -6.66 0.94
C PHE A 218 -16.42 -6.14 0.98
N MET A 219 -15.61 -6.52 -0.01
CA MET A 219 -14.20 -6.16 -0.06
C MET A 219 -13.98 -4.67 -0.28
N SER A 220 -14.84 -3.96 -1.01
CA SER A 220 -14.71 -2.52 -1.17
C SER A 220 -14.84 -1.80 0.18
N PHE A 221 -15.86 -2.11 0.97
CA PHE A 221 -16.02 -1.50 2.29
C PHE A 221 -14.92 -1.94 3.26
N TYR A 222 -14.67 -3.25 3.34
CA TYR A 222 -13.72 -3.79 4.31
C TYR A 222 -12.27 -3.36 4.03
N SER A 223 -11.84 -3.38 2.77
CA SER A 223 -10.47 -2.97 2.40
C SER A 223 -10.26 -1.48 2.60
N THR A 224 -11.27 -0.64 2.33
CA THR A 224 -11.19 0.79 2.67
C THR A 224 -11.05 0.98 4.18
N GLY A 225 -11.81 0.25 5.00
CA GLY A 225 -11.65 0.28 6.45
C GLY A 225 -10.23 -0.11 6.89
N ILE A 226 -9.66 -1.19 6.34
CA ILE A 226 -8.29 -1.64 6.65
C ILE A 226 -7.27 -0.59 6.24
N ALA A 227 -7.45 0.00 5.05
CA ALA A 227 -6.56 1.02 4.52
C ALA A 227 -6.52 2.27 5.42
N LEU A 228 -7.64 2.66 6.03
CA LEU A 228 -7.68 3.76 6.99
C LEU A 228 -7.15 3.35 8.36
N ALA A 229 -7.50 2.15 8.82
CA ALA A 229 -7.13 1.68 10.15
C ALA A 229 -5.62 1.46 10.32
N LYS A 230 -4.90 1.15 9.22
CA LYS A 230 -3.45 0.94 9.25
C LYS A 230 -2.68 2.20 9.64
N ASP A 231 -3.20 3.39 9.31
CA ASP A 231 -2.53 4.67 9.51
C ASP A 231 -2.82 5.27 10.91
N ILE A 232 -3.82 4.77 11.63
CA ILE A 232 -4.17 5.21 13.00
C ILE A 232 -2.98 5.23 13.98
N PRO A 233 -2.17 4.14 14.12
CA PRO A 233 -1.04 4.15 15.05
C PRO A 233 0.07 5.13 14.67
N ASP A 234 0.13 5.57 13.40
CA ASP A 234 1.20 6.41 12.89
C ASP A 234 0.89 7.91 13.03
N VAL A 235 -0.39 8.27 13.23
CA VAL A 235 -0.86 9.67 13.39
C VAL A 235 -0.05 10.48 14.40
N GLU A 236 0.25 9.93 15.57
CA GLU A 236 1.00 10.68 16.58
C GLU A 236 2.45 10.93 16.15
N GLY A 237 3.03 9.98 15.42
CA GLY A 237 4.34 10.13 14.80
C GLY A 237 4.33 11.21 13.70
N ASP A 238 3.34 11.16 12.81
CA ASP A 238 3.17 12.12 11.72
C ASP A 238 3.06 13.55 12.24
N ILE A 239 2.19 13.77 13.25
CA ILE A 239 2.00 15.09 13.87
C ILE A 239 3.31 15.59 14.51
N LYS A 240 4.06 14.73 15.22
CA LYS A 240 5.33 15.12 15.85
C LYS A 240 6.41 15.51 14.84
N HIS A 241 6.39 14.92 13.65
CA HIS A 241 7.34 15.20 12.57
C HIS A 241 6.83 16.26 11.58
N GLY A 242 5.66 16.87 11.84
CA GLY A 242 5.08 17.91 10.99
C GLY A 242 4.57 17.41 9.63
N VAL A 243 4.24 16.13 9.52
CA VAL A 243 3.67 15.54 8.31
C VAL A 243 2.15 15.68 8.36
N ASP A 244 1.57 16.42 7.41
CA ASP A 244 0.12 16.59 7.30
C ASP A 244 -0.49 15.43 6.50
N THR A 245 -0.79 14.32 7.18
CA THR A 245 -1.50 13.17 6.60
C THR A 245 -3.02 13.30 6.77
N PHE A 246 -3.79 12.61 5.92
CA PHE A 246 -5.25 12.52 6.09
C PHE A 246 -5.63 12.01 7.50
N ALA A 247 -4.85 11.07 8.02
CA ALA A 247 -5.05 10.52 9.36
C ALA A 247 -4.71 11.55 10.46
N ALA A 248 -3.66 12.36 10.27
CA ALA A 248 -3.29 13.44 11.17
C ALA A 248 -4.34 14.57 11.23
N SER A 249 -4.85 15.01 10.07
CA SER A 249 -5.86 16.07 9.99
C SER A 249 -7.23 15.65 10.56
N LEU A 250 -7.65 14.40 10.34
CA LEU A 250 -8.95 13.91 10.81
C LEU A 250 -8.95 13.55 12.30
N GLY A 251 -7.80 13.07 12.80
CA GLY A 251 -7.60 12.61 14.16
C GLY A 251 -7.96 11.13 14.35
N GLN A 252 -7.20 10.46 15.24
CA GLN A 252 -7.26 9.01 15.43
C GLN A 252 -8.66 8.50 15.80
N LYS A 253 -9.36 9.20 16.72
CA LYS A 253 -10.69 8.77 17.21
C LYS A 253 -11.75 8.79 16.11
N ARG A 254 -11.76 9.83 15.26
CA ARG A 254 -12.71 9.93 14.14
C ARG A 254 -12.41 8.86 13.08
N LEU A 255 -11.12 8.69 12.75
CA LEU A 255 -10.67 7.70 11.77
C LEU A 255 -10.98 6.25 12.20
N PHE A 256 -10.81 5.96 13.50
CA PHE A 256 -11.20 4.68 14.09
C PHE A 256 -12.69 4.38 13.88
N TRP A 257 -13.59 5.30 14.23
CA TRP A 257 -15.03 5.08 14.08
C TRP A 257 -15.46 4.99 12.62
N ILE A 258 -14.87 5.75 11.71
CA ILE A 258 -15.12 5.62 10.27
C ILE A 258 -14.74 4.22 9.79
N SER A 259 -13.57 3.71 10.21
CA SER A 259 -13.13 2.36 9.87
C SER A 259 -14.10 1.30 10.41
N VAL A 260 -14.54 1.43 11.66
CA VAL A 260 -15.54 0.53 12.27
C VAL A 260 -16.85 0.52 11.48
N VAL A 261 -17.38 1.70 11.11
CA VAL A 261 -18.62 1.81 10.33
C VAL A 261 -18.45 1.14 8.95
N LEU A 262 -17.30 1.29 8.29
CA LEU A 262 -17.00 0.61 7.03
C LEU A 262 -17.02 -0.92 7.18
N TYR A 263 -16.42 -1.45 8.25
CA TYR A 263 -16.43 -2.88 8.52
C TYR A 263 -17.83 -3.42 8.81
N GLU A 264 -18.62 -2.71 9.63
CA GLU A 264 -20.01 -3.08 9.94
C GLU A 264 -20.89 -3.05 8.67
N MET A 265 -20.70 -2.06 7.80
CA MET A 265 -21.37 -2.03 6.50
C MET A 265 -21.02 -3.25 5.64
N ALA A 266 -19.75 -3.68 5.65
CA ALA A 266 -19.35 -4.89 4.93
C ALA A 266 -20.09 -6.13 5.46
N PHE A 267 -20.14 -6.33 6.79
CA PHE A 267 -20.91 -7.43 7.39
C PHE A 267 -22.42 -7.31 7.14
N GLY A 268 -22.95 -6.09 7.11
CA GLY A 268 -24.34 -5.81 6.73
C GLY A 268 -24.65 -6.22 5.29
N VAL A 269 -23.77 -5.92 4.33
CA VAL A 269 -23.89 -6.36 2.93
C VAL A 269 -23.90 -7.89 2.85
N ALA A 270 -22.97 -8.56 3.54
CA ALA A 270 -22.90 -10.02 3.54
C ALA A 270 -24.14 -10.66 4.21
N PHE A 271 -24.64 -10.07 5.30
CA PHE A 271 -25.88 -10.51 5.95
C PHE A 271 -27.09 -10.36 5.02
N LEU A 272 -27.31 -9.19 4.43
CA LEU A 272 -28.44 -8.93 3.53
C LEU A 272 -28.39 -9.83 2.29
N ALA A 273 -27.20 -10.04 1.74
CA ALA A 273 -26.99 -10.93 0.61
C ALA A 273 -27.24 -12.41 0.98
N GLY A 274 -26.80 -12.85 2.16
CA GLY A 274 -27.13 -14.17 2.71
C GLY A 274 -28.63 -14.34 2.95
N ALA A 275 -29.29 -13.33 3.51
CA ALA A 275 -30.72 -13.34 3.82
C ALA A 275 -31.60 -13.38 2.56
N SER A 276 -31.12 -12.77 1.47
CA SER A 276 -31.79 -12.78 0.16
C SER A 276 -31.41 -13.99 -0.71
N SER A 277 -30.56 -14.89 -0.23
CA SER A 277 -30.16 -16.11 -0.95
C SER A 277 -31.33 -17.09 -1.10
N SER A 278 -31.46 -17.69 -2.29
CA SER A 278 -32.49 -18.70 -2.62
C SER A 278 -32.06 -20.14 -2.26
N PHE A 279 -30.93 -20.30 -1.58
CA PHE A 279 -30.34 -21.59 -1.20
C PHE A 279 -31.03 -22.23 0.03
N PRO A 280 -30.75 -23.51 0.34
CA PRO A 280 -31.35 -24.22 1.47
C PRO A 280 -31.24 -23.45 2.80
N TYR A 281 -32.28 -23.55 3.63
CA TYR A 281 -32.41 -22.82 4.89
C TYR A 281 -31.17 -22.92 5.80
N LEU A 282 -30.51 -24.08 5.82
CA LEU A 282 -29.30 -24.29 6.63
C LEU A 282 -28.15 -23.38 6.18
N ILE A 283 -27.88 -23.30 4.88
CA ILE A 283 -26.78 -22.49 4.34
C ILE A 283 -27.08 -21.00 4.55
N LYS A 284 -28.34 -20.59 4.30
CA LYS A 284 -28.81 -19.24 4.61
C LYS A 284 -28.62 -18.89 6.09
N PHE A 285 -29.01 -19.79 6.99
CA PHE A 285 -28.86 -19.59 8.43
C PHE A 285 -27.38 -19.47 8.83
N VAL A 286 -26.53 -20.39 8.38
CA VAL A 286 -25.08 -20.39 8.66
C VAL A 286 -24.42 -19.10 8.17
N THR A 287 -24.72 -18.67 6.94
CA THR A 287 -24.14 -17.44 6.39
C THR A 287 -24.63 -16.19 7.13
N CYS A 288 -25.93 -16.08 7.41
CA CYS A 288 -26.47 -14.93 8.13
C CYS A 288 -25.94 -14.86 9.56
N LEU A 289 -26.04 -15.97 10.30
CA LEU A 289 -25.58 -16.04 11.68
C LEU A 289 -24.07 -15.82 11.77
N GLY A 290 -23.29 -16.42 10.87
CA GLY A 290 -21.84 -16.24 10.84
C GLY A 290 -21.43 -14.77 10.66
N ASN A 291 -22.06 -14.04 9.73
CA ASN A 291 -21.76 -12.63 9.53
C ASN A 291 -22.22 -11.76 10.71
N VAL A 292 -23.36 -12.06 11.33
CA VAL A 292 -23.82 -11.37 12.55
C VAL A 292 -22.85 -11.61 13.71
N VAL A 293 -22.37 -12.83 13.89
CA VAL A 293 -21.39 -13.17 14.94
C VAL A 293 -20.08 -12.43 14.69
N LEU A 294 -19.55 -12.43 13.46
CA LEU A 294 -18.31 -11.73 13.12
C LEU A 294 -18.43 -10.22 13.33
N GLY A 295 -19.51 -9.59 12.87
CA GLY A 295 -19.80 -8.17 13.13
C GLY A 295 -19.98 -7.88 14.63
N SER A 296 -20.67 -8.76 15.36
CA SER A 296 -20.84 -8.59 16.82
C SER A 296 -19.51 -8.68 17.58
N ILE A 297 -18.60 -9.57 17.18
CA ILE A 297 -17.26 -9.67 17.75
C ILE A 297 -16.48 -8.37 17.48
N LEU A 298 -16.54 -7.87 16.24
CA LEU A 298 -15.92 -6.59 15.88
C LEU A 298 -16.44 -5.46 16.77
N TRP A 299 -17.75 -5.26 16.81
CA TRP A 299 -18.41 -4.23 17.59
C TRP A 299 -18.07 -4.33 19.08
N TYR A 300 -18.13 -5.55 19.63
CA TYR A 300 -17.77 -5.78 21.03
C TYR A 300 -16.33 -5.37 21.33
N GLN A 301 -15.39 -5.72 20.44
CA GLN A 301 -13.99 -5.39 20.64
C GLN A 301 -13.74 -3.88 20.67
N THR A 302 -14.53 -3.07 19.95
CA THR A 302 -14.36 -1.60 19.94
C THR A 302 -14.43 -0.97 21.34
N LYS A 303 -15.15 -1.58 22.28
CA LYS A 303 -15.27 -1.11 23.67
C LYS A 303 -13.96 -1.17 24.46
N TYR A 304 -13.02 -2.00 24.01
CA TYR A 304 -11.74 -2.23 24.67
C TYR A 304 -10.56 -1.61 23.92
N VAL A 305 -10.82 -0.92 22.80
CA VAL A 305 -9.77 -0.26 22.02
C VAL A 305 -9.48 1.11 22.60
N ASP A 306 -8.26 1.27 23.10
CA ASP A 306 -7.71 2.58 23.37
C ASP A 306 -7.02 3.09 22.11
N VAL A 307 -7.68 4.02 21.44
CA VAL A 307 -7.21 4.58 20.16
C VAL A 307 -5.90 5.36 20.32
N THR A 308 -5.61 5.85 21.52
CA THR A 308 -4.35 6.59 21.81
C THR A 308 -3.17 5.66 22.05
N ASN A 309 -3.41 4.38 22.29
CA ASN A 309 -2.36 3.38 22.53
C ASN A 309 -2.06 2.59 21.24
N PRO A 310 -0.87 2.76 20.62
CA PRO A 310 -0.50 2.05 19.39
C PRO A 310 -0.53 0.52 19.50
N ALA A 311 -0.29 -0.04 20.69
CA ALA A 311 -0.37 -1.48 20.90
C ALA A 311 -1.82 -1.98 20.85
N SER A 312 -2.75 -1.20 21.40
CA SER A 312 -4.19 -1.51 21.37
C SER A 312 -4.74 -1.45 19.95
N THR A 313 -4.39 -0.40 19.19
CA THR A 313 -4.82 -0.24 17.79
C THR A 313 -4.22 -1.29 16.86
N ARG A 314 -2.94 -1.67 17.03
CA ARG A 314 -2.32 -2.79 16.28
C ARG A 314 -2.98 -4.13 16.60
N SER A 315 -3.34 -4.38 17.85
CA SER A 315 -4.06 -5.60 18.25
C SER A 315 -5.44 -5.66 17.58
N PHE A 316 -6.19 -4.55 17.59
CA PHE A 316 -7.47 -4.45 16.89
C PHE A 316 -7.31 -4.63 15.37
N TYR A 317 -6.29 -4.02 14.76
CA TYR A 317 -5.98 -4.21 13.34
C TYR A 317 -5.71 -5.68 13.00
N SER A 318 -4.92 -6.39 13.83
CA SER A 318 -4.68 -7.82 13.66
C SER A 318 -5.95 -8.67 13.78
N LEU A 319 -6.86 -8.33 14.71
CA LEU A 319 -8.16 -8.99 14.82
C LEU A 319 -8.99 -8.81 13.54
N ASN A 320 -9.01 -7.61 12.96
CA ASN A 320 -9.75 -7.34 11.73
C ASN A 320 -9.30 -8.24 10.57
N TRP A 321 -7.99 -8.46 10.41
CA TRP A 321 -7.49 -9.43 9.42
C TRP A 321 -8.07 -10.83 9.62
N LYS A 322 -8.18 -11.30 10.88
CA LYS A 322 -8.77 -12.62 11.19
C LYS A 322 -10.26 -12.67 10.89
N LEU A 323 -11.00 -11.62 11.25
CA LEU A 323 -12.44 -11.52 10.98
C LEU A 323 -12.72 -11.49 9.48
N MET A 324 -11.91 -10.77 8.71
CA MET A 324 -11.98 -10.76 7.25
C MET A 324 -11.78 -12.16 6.67
N MET A 325 -10.76 -12.89 7.11
CA MET A 325 -10.52 -14.26 6.66
C MET A 325 -11.71 -15.18 7.01
N GLY A 326 -12.28 -15.02 8.20
CA GLY A 326 -13.50 -15.74 8.59
C GLY A 326 -14.68 -15.45 7.66
N ALA A 327 -14.89 -14.19 7.29
CA ALA A 327 -15.94 -13.79 6.35
C ALA A 327 -15.73 -14.40 4.96
N HIS A 328 -14.48 -14.50 4.48
CA HIS A 328 -14.16 -15.12 3.18
C HIS A 328 -14.56 -16.59 3.09
N VAL A 329 -14.66 -17.30 4.20
CA VAL A 329 -15.18 -18.68 4.22
C VAL A 329 -16.70 -18.70 4.01
N LEU A 330 -17.41 -17.66 4.45
CA LEU A 330 -18.86 -17.56 4.38
C LEU A 330 -19.37 -16.97 3.05
N LEU A 331 -18.63 -16.05 2.43
CA LEU A 331 -19.04 -15.35 1.20
C LEU A 331 -19.35 -16.29 0.01
N PRO A 332 -18.59 -17.38 -0.24
CA PRO A 332 -18.87 -18.34 -1.31
C PRO A 332 -20.21 -19.09 -1.16
N LEU A 333 -20.77 -19.10 0.06
CA LEU A 333 -22.06 -19.75 0.35
C LEU A 333 -23.26 -18.92 -0.12
N ILE A 334 -23.04 -17.64 -0.44
CA ILE A 334 -24.05 -16.73 -0.98
C ILE A 334 -24.16 -16.97 -2.49
N LYS A 335 -25.30 -17.47 -2.96
CA LYS A 335 -25.53 -17.80 -4.37
C LYS A 335 -26.69 -17.05 -5.00
#